data_AF-A0A2M8HIZ2-F1
#
_entry.id   AF-A0A2M8HIZ2-F1
#
_cell.length_a   1.000
_cell.length_b   1.000
_cell.length_c   1.000
_cell.angle_alpha   90.00
_cell.angle_beta   90.00
_cell.angle_gamma   90.00
#
_symmetry.space_group_name_H-M   'P 1'
#
loop_
_entity.id
_entity.type
_entity.pdbx_description
1 polymer ?
#
loop_
_entity_poly.entity_id
_entity_poly.type
_entity_poly.pdbx_seq_one_letter_code
_entity_poly.pdbx_strand_id
1 'polypeptide(L)'
;MLSKLAKLKIQLLESLLSNLKIQDDLLSQNDPDTAVEWEIENEKILHKLIQVDKKMEYEEESLPFSEMQIQSSSLIFELLEQAREVQIRVQSKLQKYRDQAKSELNQMEIKRQLRSHLTLQEGLHWKKRIC
;
A
#
# COMPACT_ATOMS: atom_id res chain seq x y z
N MET A 1 -22.73 -1.82 24.23
CA MET A 1 -21.74 -0.88 23.63
C MET A 1 -21.03 -1.51 22.43
N LEU A 2 -20.72 -2.81 22.48
CA LEU A 2 -20.36 -3.67 21.35
C LEU A 2 -21.10 -3.41 20.02
N SER A 3 -22.43 -3.23 20.02
CA SER A 3 -23.18 -2.95 18.77
C SER A 3 -22.80 -1.61 18.11
N LYS A 4 -22.34 -0.62 18.88
CA LYS A 4 -21.84 0.66 18.37
C LYS A 4 -20.41 0.53 17.83
N LEU A 5 -19.56 -0.23 18.53
CA LEU A 5 -18.19 -0.52 18.08
C LEU A 5 -18.18 -1.36 16.79
N ALA A 6 -19.04 -2.38 16.70
CA ALA A 6 -19.20 -3.18 15.49
C ALA A 6 -19.64 -2.33 14.29
N LYS A 7 -20.63 -1.45 14.47
CA LYS A 7 -21.05 -0.50 13.42
C LYS A 7 -19.91 0.43 12.98
N LEU A 8 -19.13 0.95 13.93
CA LEU A 8 -17.98 1.78 13.61
C LEU A 8 -16.91 0.99 12.84
N LYS A 9 -16.65 -0.26 13.23
CA LYS A 9 -15.72 -1.15 12.52
C LYS A 9 -16.17 -1.40 11.08
N ILE A 10 -17.45 -1.67 10.87
CA ILE A 10 -18.04 -1.83 9.52
C ILE A 10 -17.81 -0.57 8.68
N GLN A 11 -18.13 0.61 9.20
CA GLN A 11 -17.94 1.88 8.48
C GLN A 11 -16.47 2.14 8.11
N LEU A 12 -15.54 1.82 9.03
CA LEU A 12 -14.11 1.95 8.77
C LEU A 12 -13.63 0.95 7.71
N LEU A 13 -14.14 -0.29 7.73
CA LEU A 13 -13.81 -1.30 6.72
C LEU A 13 -14.37 -0.96 5.34
N GLU A 14 -15.60 -0.44 5.25
CA GLU A 14 -16.18 0.05 4.00
C GLU A 14 -15.35 1.20 3.43
N SER A 15 -14.91 2.13 4.28
CA SER A 15 -14.04 3.23 3.87
C SER A 15 -12.67 2.73 3.38
N LEU A 16 -12.04 1.81 4.12
CA LEU A 16 -10.79 1.18 3.72
C LEU A 16 -10.94 0.49 2.36
N LEU A 17 -11.99 -0.32 2.20
CA LEU A 17 -12.26 -1.05 0.96
C LEU A 17 -12.46 -0.10 -0.22
N SER A 18 -13.18 1.02 -0.02
CA SER A 18 -13.35 2.04 -1.05
C SER A 18 -12.02 2.65 -1.46
N ASN A 19 -11.19 3.06 -0.50
CA ASN A 19 -9.88 3.63 -0.78
C ASN A 19 -8.96 2.64 -1.49
N LEU A 20 -8.96 1.37 -1.08
CA LEU A 20 -8.17 0.31 -1.72
C LEU A 20 -8.58 0.09 -3.17
N LYS A 21 -9.88 0.17 -3.48
CA LYS A 21 -10.36 0.07 -4.87
C LYS A 21 -9.89 1.26 -5.71
N ILE A 22 -9.98 2.48 -5.16
CA ILE A 22 -9.45 3.68 -5.83
C ILE A 22 -7.95 3.54 -6.09
N GLN A 23 -7.19 3.05 -5.11
CA GLN A 23 -5.76 2.82 -5.25
C GLN A 23 -5.45 1.75 -6.32
N ASP A 24 -6.21 0.66 -6.35
CA ASP A 24 -6.10 -0.40 -7.36
C ASP A 24 -6.35 0.15 -8.78
N ASP A 25 -7.30 1.07 -8.92
CA ASP A 25 -7.64 1.73 -10.19
C ASP A 25 -6.56 2.72 -10.63
N LEU A 26 -6.05 3.57 -9.72
CA LEU A 26 -4.96 4.51 -10.02
C LEU A 26 -3.68 3.79 -10.47
N LEU A 27 -3.33 2.71 -9.79
CA LEU A 27 -2.21 1.85 -10.17
C LEU A 27 -2.46 1.13 -11.50
N SER A 28 -3.71 0.93 -11.92
CA SER A 28 -4.01 0.40 -13.26
C SER A 28 -3.82 1.45 -14.35
N GLN A 29 -3.96 2.73 -13.98
CA GLN A 29 -3.85 3.88 -14.88
C GLN A 29 -2.42 4.43 -14.97
N ASN A 30 -1.44 3.76 -14.36
CA ASN A 30 -0.06 4.23 -14.24
C ASN A 30 0.09 5.56 -13.48
N ASP A 31 -0.72 5.76 -12.45
CA ASP A 31 -0.59 6.89 -11.52
C ASP A 31 -0.19 6.42 -10.11
N PRO A 32 1.08 6.01 -9.90
CA PRO A 32 1.54 5.56 -8.60
C PRO A 32 1.68 6.71 -7.60
N ASP A 33 1.90 7.94 -8.05
CA ASP A 33 2.11 9.09 -7.16
C ASP A 33 0.81 9.42 -6.41
N THR A 34 -0.31 9.54 -7.12
CA THR A 34 -1.62 9.73 -6.49
C THR A 34 -2.04 8.50 -5.67
N ALA A 35 -1.68 7.29 -6.11
CA ALA A 35 -1.99 6.06 -5.37
C ALA A 35 -1.29 6.00 -3.99
N VAL A 36 -0.14 6.66 -3.82
CA VAL A 36 0.56 6.74 -2.52
C VAL A 36 -0.17 7.67 -1.54
N GLU A 37 -0.84 8.73 -2.02
CA GLU A 37 -1.64 9.60 -1.16
C GLU A 37 -2.76 8.82 -0.46
N TRP A 38 -3.38 7.86 -1.15
CA TRP A 38 -4.39 6.97 -0.58
C TRP A 38 -3.83 5.98 0.44
N GLU A 39 -2.55 5.58 0.32
CA GLU A 39 -1.90 4.73 1.34
C GLU A 39 -1.84 5.44 2.70
N ILE A 40 -1.56 6.74 2.69
CA ILE A 40 -1.53 7.57 3.91
C ILE A 40 -2.91 7.64 4.57
N GLU A 41 -3.98 7.78 3.78
CA GLU A 41 -5.34 7.76 4.30
C GLU A 41 -5.73 6.36 4.83
N ASN A 42 -5.29 5.29 4.15
CA ASN A 42 -5.50 3.92 4.59
C ASN A 42 -4.82 3.63 5.93
N GLU A 43 -3.60 4.12 6.13
CA GLU A 43 -2.86 3.98 7.40
C GLU A 43 -3.64 4.59 8.57
N LYS A 44 -4.24 5.77 8.39
CA LYS A 44 -5.10 6.41 9.39
C LYS A 44 -6.32 5.56 9.73
N ILE A 45 -6.94 4.91 8.75
CA ILE A 45 -8.09 4.02 8.95
C ILE A 45 -7.67 2.76 9.68
N LEU A 46 -6.54 2.14 9.31
CA LEU A 46 -6.00 0.96 9.97
C LEU A 46 -5.69 1.22 11.45
N HIS A 47 -5.10 2.36 11.78
CA HIS A 47 -4.89 2.74 13.17
C HIS A 47 -6.21 2.85 13.97
N LYS A 48 -7.26 3.39 13.37
CA LYS A 48 -8.59 3.45 14.00
C LYS A 48 -9.20 2.07 14.16
N LEU A 49 -9.06 1.19 13.17
CA LEU A 49 -9.52 -0.20 13.26
C LEU A 49 -8.83 -0.94 14.41
N ILE A 50 -7.51 -0.82 14.55
CA ILE A 50 -6.75 -1.40 15.67
C ILE A 50 -7.26 -0.89 17.02
N GLN A 51 -7.58 0.41 17.12
CA GLN A 51 -8.13 0.97 18.35
C GLN A 51 -9.53 0.44 18.67
N VAL A 52 -10.37 0.25 17.65
CA VAL A 52 -11.70 -0.34 17.81
C VAL A 52 -11.59 -1.80 18.24
N ASP A 53 -10.69 -2.57 17.63
CA ASP A 53 -10.47 -3.98 17.98
C ASP A 53 -10.04 -4.14 19.44
N LYS A 54 -9.10 -3.32 19.91
CA LYS A 54 -8.71 -3.30 21.32
C LYS A 54 -9.90 -3.00 22.23
N LYS A 55 -10.74 -2.02 21.88
CA LYS A 55 -11.93 -1.69 22.67
C LYS A 55 -12.95 -2.84 22.68
N MET A 56 -13.11 -3.54 21.56
CA MET A 56 -13.99 -4.70 21.48
C MET A 56 -13.47 -5.85 22.34
N GLU A 57 -12.16 -6.09 22.35
CA GLU A 57 -11.51 -7.10 23.20
C GLU A 57 -11.72 -6.81 24.70
N TYR A 58 -11.61 -5.54 25.12
CA TYR A 58 -11.91 -5.14 26.51
C TYR A 58 -13.39 -5.23 26.87
N GLU A 59 -14.29 -5.15 25.88
CA GLU A 59 -15.75 -5.21 26.07
C GLU A 59 -16.35 -6.61 25.85
N GLU A 60 -15.53 -7.66 25.63
CA GLU A 60 -16.01 -9.05 25.55
C GLU A 60 -16.57 -9.53 26.89
N GLU A 61 -17.81 -9.13 27.20
CA GLU A 61 -18.64 -9.75 28.23
C GLU A 61 -19.32 -11.01 27.70
N SER A 62 -19.41 -12.01 28.58
CA SER A 62 -19.73 -13.39 28.25
C SER A 62 -21.06 -13.59 27.55
N LEU A 63 -21.13 -14.71 26.82
CA LEU A 63 -22.33 -15.30 26.22
C LEU A 63 -23.61 -15.11 27.06
N PRO A 64 -24.77 -14.95 26.41
CA PRO A 64 -25.01 -15.21 24.98
C PRO A 64 -24.89 -13.99 24.05
N PHE A 65 -24.41 -14.23 22.82
CA PHE A 65 -24.44 -13.23 21.74
C PHE A 65 -25.86 -13.09 21.17
N SER A 66 -26.25 -11.85 20.89
CA SER A 66 -27.49 -11.53 20.16
C SER A 66 -27.35 -11.79 18.65
N GLU A 67 -28.47 -12.04 17.97
CA GLU A 67 -28.53 -12.21 16.52
C GLU A 67 -27.89 -11.04 15.75
N MET A 68 -28.11 -9.80 16.21
CA MET A 68 -27.49 -8.61 15.62
C MET A 68 -25.96 -8.61 15.72
N GLN A 69 -25.40 -9.15 16.82
CA GLN A 69 -23.95 -9.27 16.97
C GLN A 69 -23.38 -10.32 16.02
N ILE A 70 -24.09 -11.44 15.84
CA ILE A 70 -23.72 -12.49 14.88
C ILE A 70 -23.72 -11.93 13.46
N GLN A 71 -24.81 -11.27 13.04
CA GLN A 71 -24.91 -10.64 11.72
C GLN A 71 -23.81 -9.59 11.48
N SER A 72 -23.54 -8.75 12.47
CA SER A 72 -22.47 -7.74 12.37
C SER A 72 -21.10 -8.39 12.22
N SER A 73 -20.85 -9.49 12.94
CA SER A 73 -19.60 -10.25 12.85
C SER A 73 -19.43 -10.87 11.47
N SER A 74 -20.46 -11.51 10.92
CA SER A 74 -20.45 -12.06 9.56
C SER A 74 -20.10 -11.00 8.52
N LEU A 75 -20.73 -9.82 8.59
CA LEU A 75 -20.44 -8.70 7.68
C LEU A 75 -19.01 -8.19 7.83
N ILE A 76 -18.49 -8.10 9.05
CA ILE A 76 -17.08 -7.71 9.31
C ILE A 76 -16.13 -8.69 8.64
N PHE A 77 -16.36 -10.01 8.76
CA PHE A 77 -15.52 -11.01 8.11
C PHE A 77 -15.57 -10.90 6.59
N GLU A 78 -16.74 -10.69 6.01
CA GLU A 78 -16.90 -10.51 4.57
C GLU A 78 -16.12 -9.28 4.07
N LEU A 79 -16.24 -8.14 4.76
CA LEU A 79 -15.52 -6.92 4.41
C LEU A 79 -14.01 -7.06 4.55
N LEU A 80 -13.54 -7.76 5.60
CA LEU A 80 -12.12 -8.05 5.79
C LEU A 80 -11.56 -8.91 4.65
N GLU A 81 -12.30 -9.93 4.22
CA GLU A 81 -11.90 -10.77 3.11
C GLU A 81 -11.81 -9.97 1.81
N GLN A 82 -12.84 -9.17 1.50
CA GLN A 82 -12.84 -8.28 0.34
C GLN A 82 -11.67 -7.28 0.37
N ALA A 83 -11.41 -6.66 1.52
CA ALA A 83 -10.30 -5.73 1.69
C ALA A 83 -8.95 -6.43 1.48
N ARG A 84 -8.79 -7.66 2.01
CA ARG A 84 -7.57 -8.46 1.82
C ARG A 84 -7.33 -8.78 0.35
N GLU A 85 -8.35 -9.18 -0.39
CA GLU A 85 -8.23 -9.49 -1.82
C GLU A 85 -7.78 -8.27 -2.63
N VAL A 86 -8.35 -7.09 -2.36
CA VAL A 86 -7.96 -5.86 -3.05
C VAL A 86 -6.54 -5.45 -2.66
N GLN A 87 -6.19 -5.52 -1.38
CA GLN A 87 -4.86 -5.20 -0.87
C GLN A 87 -3.77 -6.04 -1.56
N ILE A 88 -4.00 -7.33 -1.77
CA ILE A 88 -3.05 -8.22 -2.46
C ILE A 88 -2.79 -7.74 -3.89
N ARG A 89 -3.84 -7.29 -4.60
CA ARG A 89 -3.69 -6.76 -5.97
C ARG A 89 -2.92 -5.45 -5.99
N VAL A 90 -3.27 -4.53 -5.10
CA VAL A 90 -2.56 -3.25 -4.91
C VAL A 90 -1.08 -3.50 -4.64
N GLN A 91 -0.75 -4.38 -3.68
CA GLN A 91 0.63 -4.72 -3.34
C GLN A 91 1.39 -5.32 -4.52
N SER A 92 0.76 -6.21 -5.29
CA SER A 92 1.38 -6.78 -6.49
C SER A 92 1.73 -5.71 -7.53
N LYS A 93 0.85 -4.73 -7.73
CA LYS A 93 1.08 -3.60 -8.65
C LYS A 93 2.19 -2.67 -8.16
N LEU A 94 2.15 -2.27 -6.89
CA LEU A 94 3.21 -1.46 -6.28
C LEU A 94 4.58 -2.13 -6.37
N GLN A 95 4.64 -3.45 -6.15
CA GLN A 95 5.88 -4.20 -6.29
C GLN A 95 6.42 -4.15 -7.72
N LYS A 96 5.56 -4.28 -8.73
CA LYS A 96 5.97 -4.14 -10.14
C LYS A 96 6.52 -2.75 -10.44
N TYR A 97 5.85 -1.68 -9.97
CA TYR A 97 6.34 -0.31 -10.15
C TYR A 97 7.70 -0.10 -9.49
N ARG A 98 7.86 -0.58 -8.25
CA ARG A 98 9.14 -0.50 -7.53
C ARG A 98 10.26 -1.20 -8.31
N ASP A 99 10.00 -2.40 -8.81
CA ASP A 99 11.00 -3.20 -9.52
C ASP A 99 11.37 -2.56 -10.88
N GLN A 100 10.41 -1.93 -11.56
CA GLN A 100 10.64 -1.12 -12.77
C GLN A 100 11.49 0.12 -12.46
N ALA A 101 11.12 0.92 -11.47
CA ALA A 101 11.87 2.11 -11.06
C ALA A 101 13.32 1.77 -10.68
N LYS A 102 13.53 0.66 -9.97
CA LYS A 102 14.86 0.17 -9.62
C LYS A 102 15.68 -0.20 -10.87
N SER A 103 15.07 -0.87 -11.85
CA SER A 103 15.73 -1.21 -13.12
C SER A 103 16.16 0.04 -13.89
N GLU A 104 15.27 1.03 -13.98
CA GLU A 104 15.56 2.31 -14.63
C GLU A 104 16.70 3.07 -13.96
N LEU A 105 16.68 3.15 -12.63
CA LEU A 105 17.75 3.77 -11.84
C LEU A 105 19.10 3.09 -12.11
N ASN A 106 19.16 1.76 -12.07
CA ASN A 106 20.38 1.01 -12.37
C ASN A 106 20.90 1.31 -13.79
N GLN A 107 20.01 1.39 -14.78
CA GLN A 107 20.39 1.74 -16.16
C GLN A 107 20.96 3.16 -16.24
N MET A 108 20.37 4.12 -15.51
CA MET A 108 20.88 5.50 -15.44
C MET A 108 22.26 5.56 -14.80
N GLU A 109 22.49 4.82 -13.72
CA GLU A 109 23.79 4.73 -13.05
C GLU A 109 24.88 4.17 -13.97
N ILE A 110 24.59 3.06 -14.67
CA ILE A 110 25.51 2.46 -15.64
C ILE A 110 25.84 3.47 -16.76
N LYS A 111 24.82 4.14 -17.32
CA LYS A 111 25.02 5.16 -18.36
C LYS A 111 25.88 6.32 -17.85
N ARG A 112 25.68 6.76 -16.61
CA ARG A 112 26.47 7.83 -15.99
C ARG A 112 27.93 7.41 -15.80
N GLN A 113 28.18 6.19 -15.32
CA GLN A 113 29.54 5.65 -15.16
C GLN A 113 30.25 5.52 -16.51
N LEU A 114 29.59 4.95 -17.52
CA LEU A 114 30.16 4.82 -18.87
C LEU A 114 30.52 6.19 -19.47
N ARG A 115 29.64 7.19 -19.35
CA ARG A 115 29.93 8.56 -19.79
C ARG A 115 31.16 9.13 -19.09
N SER A 116 31.22 9.02 -17.76
CA SER A 116 32.39 9.47 -16.98
C SER A 116 33.69 8.81 -17.45
N HIS A 117 33.67 7.48 -17.65
CA HIS A 117 34.83 6.75 -18.14
C HIS A 117 35.25 7.17 -19.55
N LEU A 118 34.30 7.36 -20.47
CA LEU A 118 34.60 7.82 -21.83
C LEU A 118 35.19 9.23 -21.83
N THR A 119 34.63 10.17 -21.07
CA THR A 119 35.18 11.53 -20.94
C THR A 119 36.60 11.53 -20.34
N LEU A 120 36.86 10.65 -19.36
CA LEU A 120 38.22 10.46 -18.82
C LEU A 120 39.18 9.88 -19.86
N GLN A 121 38.74 8.95 -20.71
CA GLN A 121 39.55 8.37 -21.79
C GLN A 121 39.80 9.36 -22.93
N GLU A 122 38.82 10.19 -23.29
CA GLU A 122 38.98 11.28 -24.25
C GLU A 122 39.99 12.32 -23.75
N GLY A 123 39.92 12.64 -22.45
CA GLY A 123 40.92 13.41 -21.72
C GLY A 123 42.28 12.72 -21.55
N LEU A 124 42.47 11.47 -21.98
CA LEU A 124 43.78 10.80 -22.04
C LEU A 124 44.38 10.82 -23.45
N HIS A 125 43.64 11.24 -24.47
CA HIS A 125 44.11 11.27 -25.85
C HIS A 125 45.24 12.29 -26.10
N TRP A 126 45.35 13.36 -25.31
CA TRP A 126 46.45 14.33 -25.42
C TRP A 126 47.78 13.82 -24.84
N LYS A 127 47.77 12.78 -23.98
CA LYS A 127 49.00 12.14 -23.45
C LYS A 127 49.63 11.12 -24.41
N LYS A 128 48.95 10.69 -25.47
CA LYS A 128 49.51 9.76 -26.48
C LYS A 128 50.31 10.45 -27.60
N ARG A 129 50.50 11.78 -27.55
CA ARG A 129 51.30 12.55 -28.52
C ARG A 129 52.49 13.31 -27.87
N ILE A 130 53.14 12.71 -26.89
CA ILE A 130 54.45 13.18 -26.44
C ILE A 130 55.41 12.01 -26.66
N CYS A 131 56.12 12.07 -27.79
CA CYS A 131 57.35 11.34 -28.03
C CYS A 131 58.47 11.92 -27.15
#